data_AF-A0A662ZHF2-F1
#
_entry.id   AF-A0A662ZHF2-F1
#
_cell.length_a   1.000
_cell.length_b   1.000
_cell.length_c   1.000
_cell.angle_alpha   90.00
_cell.angle_beta   90.00
_cell.angle_gamma   90.00
#
_symmetry.space_group_name_H-M   'P 1'
#
loop_
_entity.id
_entity.type
_entity.pdbx_description
1 polymer ?
#
loop_
_entity_poly.entity_id
_entity_poly.type
_entity_poly.pdbx_seq_one_letter_code
_entity_poly.pdbx_strand_id
1 'polypeptide(L)' 'MASDTCKGAENITEFYSLYKTCMLHNVDFRSYMMKCITTMTLHMDKIEFEKDKRGTVTGYKAHHITSDVLDKLMPWNMA' A
#
# COMPACT_ATOMS: atom_id res chain seq x y z
N MET A 1 19.63 -8.95 -9.87
CA MET A 1 18.96 -10.09 -10.54
C MET A 1 18.25 -11.01 -9.56
N ALA A 2 18.91 -11.80 -8.69
CA ALA A 2 18.19 -12.64 -7.72
C ALA A 2 17.42 -11.83 -6.66
N SER A 3 18.02 -10.75 -6.14
CA SER A 3 17.39 -9.81 -5.19
C SER A 3 16.09 -9.20 -5.71
N ASP A 4 16.07 -8.81 -6.99
CA ASP A 4 14.92 -8.13 -7.60
C ASP A 4 13.76 -9.12 -7.81
N THR A 5 14.09 -10.37 -8.14
CA THR A 5 13.12 -11.48 -8.22
C THR A 5 12.51 -11.81 -6.85
N CYS A 6 13.30 -11.81 -5.77
CA CYS A 6 12.80 -12.04 -4.41
C CYS A 6 11.84 -10.93 -3.96
N LYS A 7 12.21 -9.65 -4.14
CA LYS A 7 11.32 -8.52 -3.82
C LYS A 7 10.02 -8.54 -4.64
N GLY A 8 10.10 -8.93 -5.91
CA GLY A 8 8.91 -9.10 -6.74
C GLY A 8 7.95 -10.17 -6.20
N ALA A 9 8.49 -11.30 -5.74
CA ALA A 9 7.69 -12.37 -5.15
C ALA A 9 7.06 -11.97 -3.80
N GLU A 10 7.80 -11.24 -2.97
CA GLU A 10 7.29 -10.67 -1.70
C GLU A 10 6.11 -9.73 -1.96
N ASN A 11 6.26 -8.77 -2.87
CA ASN A 11 5.19 -7.83 -3.25
C ASN A 11 3.94 -8.54 -3.78
N ILE A 12 4.11 -9.58 -4.61
CA ILE A 12 2.98 -10.38 -5.13
C ILE A 12 2.28 -11.12 -3.98
N THR A 13 3.05 -11.65 -3.03
CA THR A 13 2.51 -12.36 -1.86
C THR A 13 1.70 -11.43 -0.96
N GLU A 14 2.20 -10.22 -0.70
CA GLU A 14 1.46 -9.18 0.03
C GLU A 14 0.16 -8.81 -0.68
N PHE A 15 0.22 -8.58 -2.00
CA PHE A 15 -0.96 -8.24 -2.79
C PHE A 15 -2.01 -9.36 -2.78
N TYR A 16 -1.58 -10.62 -2.90
CA TYR A 16 -2.47 -11.76 -2.79
C TYR A 16 -3.10 -11.88 -1.39
N SER A 17 -2.32 -11.62 -0.33
CA SER A 17 -2.81 -11.64 1.05
C SER A 17 -3.88 -10.57 1.29
N LEU A 18 -3.69 -9.37 0.73
CA LEU A 18 -4.66 -8.28 0.75
C LEU A 18 -5.95 -8.65 -0.01
N TYR A 19 -5.81 -9.26 -1.19
CA TYR A 19 -6.94 -9.77 -1.97
C TYR A 19 -7.75 -10.80 -1.17
N LYS A 20 -7.08 -11.78 -0.54
CA LYS A 20 -7.72 -12.78 0.31
C LYS A 20 -8.44 -12.16 1.51
N THR A 21 -7.88 -11.12 2.12
CA THR A 21 -8.51 -10.37 3.20
C THR A 21 -9.77 -9.67 2.72
N CYS A 22 -9.72 -8.99 1.57
CA CYS A 22 -10.91 -8.37 0.98
C CYS A 22 -12.02 -9.39 0.71
N MET A 23 -11.67 -10.57 0.17
CA MET A 23 -12.64 -11.66 -0.01
C MET A 23 -13.26 -12.11 1.32
N LEU A 24 -12.46 -12.28 2.37
CA LEU A 24 -12.93 -12.73 3.69
C LEU A 24 -13.96 -11.76 4.28
N HIS A 25 -13.75 -10.46 4.06
CA HIS A 25 -14.61 -9.40 4.60
C HIS A 25 -15.70 -8.93 3.61
N ASN A 26 -15.94 -9.66 2.52
CA ASN A 26 -16.91 -9.30 1.47
C ASN A 26 -16.71 -7.88 0.90
N VAL A 27 -15.45 -7.46 0.77
CA VAL A 27 -15.06 -6.17 0.20
C VAL A 27 -14.66 -6.36 -1.27
N ASP A 28 -15.24 -5.56 -2.17
CA ASP A 28 -14.81 -5.52 -3.57
C ASP A 28 -13.37 -5.01 -3.68
N PHE A 29 -12.46 -5.90 -4.05
CA PHE A 29 -11.03 -5.63 -4.08
C PHE A 29 -10.67 -4.48 -5.04
N ARG A 30 -11.33 -4.40 -6.19
CA ARG A 30 -11.04 -3.36 -7.19
C ARG A 30 -11.38 -1.96 -6.66
N SER A 31 -12.57 -1.82 -6.09
CA SER A 31 -13.04 -0.57 -5.49
C SER A 31 -12.20 -0.19 -4.27
N TYR A 32 -11.81 -1.18 -3.46
CA TYR A 32 -10.87 -0.99 -2.36
C TYR A 32 -9.52 -0.43 -2.84
N MET A 33 -8.90 -1.06 -3.84
CA MET A 33 -7.62 -0.61 -4.40
C MET A 33 -7.71 0.82 -4.96
N MET A 34 -8.80 1.15 -5.67
CA MET A 34 -9.03 2.51 -6.15
C MET A 34 -9.09 3.52 -5.00
N LYS A 35 -9.82 3.21 -3.92
CA LYS A 35 -9.91 4.06 -2.74
C LYS A 35 -8.55 4.28 -2.07
N CYS A 36 -7.76 3.22 -1.92
CA CYS A 36 -6.40 3.31 -1.37
C CYS A 36 -5.50 4.20 -2.23
N ILE A 37 -5.46 3.97 -3.55
CA ILE A 37 -4.65 4.76 -4.49
C ILE A 37 -5.07 6.24 -4.47
N THR A 38 -6.37 6.53 -4.51
CA THR A 38 -6.88 7.90 -4.43
C THR A 38 -6.44 8.57 -3.14
N THR A 39 -6.58 7.90 -2.01
CA THR A 39 -6.22 8.47 -0.69
C THR A 39 -4.71 8.69 -0.57
N MET A 40 -3.89 7.74 -1.01
CA MET A 40 -2.43 7.91 -1.04
C MET A 40 -2.01 9.05 -1.97
N THR A 41 -2.67 9.21 -3.12
CA THR A 41 -2.39 10.31 -4.06
C THR A 41 -2.72 11.68 -3.45
N LEU A 42 -3.86 11.78 -2.74
CA LEU A 42 -4.26 13.00 -2.02
C LEU A 42 -3.31 13.39 -0.89
N HIS A 43 -2.53 12.45 -0.38
CA HIS A 43 -1.56 12.65 0.69
C HIS A 43 -0.12 12.34 0.24
N MET A 44 0.16 12.44 -1.06
CA MET A 44 1.46 12.13 -1.62
C MET A 44 2.56 13.04 -1.07
N ASP A 45 2.22 14.28 -0.71
CA ASP A 45 3.09 15.23 -0.02
C ASP A 45 3.54 14.76 1.37
N LYS A 46 2.81 13.82 1.97
CA LYS A 46 3.08 13.27 3.30
C LYS A 46 3.79 11.91 3.26
N ILE A 47 4.09 11.38 2.07
CA ILE A 47 4.78 10.10 1.90
C ILE A 47 6.25 10.35 1.57
N GLU A 48 7.13 9.74 2.35
CA GLU A 48 8.57 9.69 2.08
C GLU A 48 8.93 8.42 1.33
N PHE A 49 9.63 8.60 0.21
CA PHE A 49 10.18 7.51 -0.58
C PHE A 49 11.69 7.42 -0.39
N GLU A 50 12.21 6.20 -0.37
CA GLU A 50 13.64 5.97 -0.54
C GLU A 50 14.05 6.39 -1.94
N LYS A 51 15.19 7.08 -2.05
CA LYS A 51 15.73 7.53 -3.32
C LYS A 51 17.20 7.13 -3.44
N ASP A 52 17.60 6.72 -4.64
CA ASP A 52 19.01 6.54 -4.94
C ASP A 52 19.74 7.89 -5.06
N LYS A 53 21.06 7.84 -5.30
CA LYS A 53 21.90 9.05 -5.50
C LYS A 53 21.46 9.92 -6.70
N ARG A 54 20.62 9.39 -7.60
CA ARG A 54 20.09 10.08 -8.78
C ARG A 54 18.69 10.65 -8.54
N GLY A 55 18.10 10.40 -7.36
CA GLY A 55 16.75 10.82 -7.01
C GLY A 55 15.66 9.85 -7.47
N THR A 56 16.00 8.69 -8.03
CA THR A 56 15.04 7.67 -8.45
C THR A 56 14.41 7.02 -7.24
N VAL A 57 13.09 6.89 -7.21
CA VAL A 57 12.39 6.18 -6.13
C VAL A 57 12.74 4.69 -6.18
N THR A 58 13.31 4.18 -5.09
CA THR A 58 13.72 2.76 -4.95
C THR A 58 12.85 1.97 -3.98
N GLY A 59 12.02 2.65 -3.19
CA GLY A 59 11.21 2.02 -2.17
C GLY A 59 10.38 3.01 -1.36
N TYR A 60 9.57 2.47 -0.47
CA TYR A 60 8.87 3.22 0.56
C TYR A 60 9.78 3.41 1.78
N LYS A 61 9.77 4.60 2.38
CA LYS A 61 10.55 4.91 3.58
C LYS A 61 9.67 5.13 4.81
N ALA A 62 8.74 6.08 4.72
CA ALA A 62 7.88 6.47 5.83
C ALA A 62 6.65 7.26 5.32
N HIS A 63 5.68 7.50 6.19
CA HIS A 63 4.60 8.45 5.93
C HIS A 63 4.25 9.24 7.19
N HIS A 64 3.66 10.41 6.98
CA HIS A 64 3.07 11.25 8.03
C HIS A 64 1.55 11.39 7.86
N ILE A 65 0.93 10.42 7.18
CA ILE A 65 -0.53 10.30 7.09
C ILE A 65 -1.08 9.94 8.47
N THR A 66 -2.11 10.65 8.91
CA THR A 66 -2.77 10.43 10.21
C THR A 66 -3.52 9.10 10.26
N SER A 67 -3.55 8.46 11.43
CA SER A 67 -4.28 7.20 11.65
C SER A 67 -5.75 7.30 11.24
N ASP A 68 -6.44 8.41 11.56
CA ASP A 68 -7.85 8.63 11.15
C ASP A 68 -8.12 8.49 9.65
N VAL A 69 -7.11 8.75 8.81
CA VAL A 69 -7.21 8.57 7.35
C VAL A 69 -6.93 7.12 6.96
N LEU A 70 -5.93 6.50 7.59
CA LEU A 70 -5.54 5.12 7.32
C LEU A 70 -6.56 4.10 7.83
N ASP A 71 -7.19 4.37 8.98
CA ASP A 71 -8.22 3.51 9.56
C ASP A 71 -9.46 3.45 8.65
N LYS A 72 -9.78 4.56 7.98
CA LYS A 72 -10.84 4.59 6.96
C LYS A 72 -10.51 3.74 5.73
N LEU A 73 -9.24 3.40 5.50
CA LEU A 73 -8.83 2.49 4.44
C LEU A 73 -8.96 1.03 4.85
N MET A 74 -9.12 0.69 6.13
CA MET A 74 -9.26 -0.69 6.60
C MET A 74 -10.71 -0.94 7.09
N PRO A 75 -11.67 -1.19 6.18
CA PRO A 75 -13.09 -1.31 6.54
C PRO A 75 -13.40 -2.50 7.45
N TRP A 76 -12.45 -3.44 7.59
CA TRP A 76 -12.53 -4.59 8.48
C TRP A 76 -11.93 -4.37 9.87
N ASN A 77 -11.28 -3.23 10.12
CA ASN A 77 -10.74 -2.88 11.45
C ASN A 77 -11.81 -2.33 12.40
N MET A 78 -13.08 -2.70 12.22
CA MET A 78 -14.12 -2.35 13.20
C MET A 78 -13.93 -3.19 14.46
N ALA A 79 -13.15 -2.65 15.40
CA ALA A 79 -13.24 -2.95 16.81
C ALA A 79 -14.45 -2.23 17.43
#